data_AF-A0A944IYN5-F1
#
_entry.id   AF-A0A944IYN5-F1
#
_cell.length_a   1.000
_cell.length_b   1.000
_cell.length_c   1.000
_cell.angle_alpha   90.00
_cell.angle_beta   90.00
_cell.angle_gamma   90.00
#
_symmetry.space_group_name_H-M   'P 1'
#
loop_
_entity.id
_entity.type
_entity.pdbx_description
1 polymer ?
#
loop_
_entity_poly.entity_id
_entity_poly.type
_entity_poly.pdbx_seq_one_letter_code
_entity_poly.pdbx_strand_id
1 'polypeptide(L)'
;MSALMDIAELRSRGSDEARGAVGGRPASTTLTLGSDWAELPAAIELAALLPRVPVAGVRLAEPVDLSALPGHVIVRIIALLRECSSIGAQVTWSLTLAPEQLDLIPRLDHLPAPERITVLGQGTPSVDEWRSASNFGLLYFRKGPKFLSVVDQRPESSGEIIVDDPTVIDVLLQGLEGCTWADMTRNPGHAAAARYLVDKGLVMRVGDHCVTLPVHMRSWPLGAALLGGTLAAAGKKRDDAE
;
A
#
# COMPACT_ATOMS: atom_id res chain seq x y z
N MET A 1 -22.77 6.85 14.20
CA MET A 1 -22.22 7.49 12.98
C MET A 1 -20.80 7.92 13.31
N SER A 2 -19.82 7.49 12.51
CA SER A 2 -18.44 7.98 12.62
C SER A 2 -18.42 9.44 12.19
N ALA A 3 -17.72 10.32 12.93
CA ALA A 3 -17.49 11.68 12.46
C ALA A 3 -16.56 11.64 11.24
N LEU A 4 -16.71 12.58 10.30
CA LEU A 4 -15.81 12.69 9.16
C LEU A 4 -14.81 13.81 9.43
N MET A 5 -13.55 13.57 9.07
CA MET A 5 -12.44 14.52 9.11
C MET A 5 -11.83 14.58 7.73
N ASP A 6 -11.43 15.77 7.27
CA ASP A 6 -10.68 15.95 6.02
C ASP A 6 -9.17 16.13 6.29
N ILE A 7 -8.37 16.24 5.22
CA ILE A 7 -6.92 16.39 5.34
C ILE A 7 -6.50 17.74 5.96
N ALA A 8 -7.28 18.81 5.77
CA ALA A 8 -6.97 20.12 6.33
C ALA A 8 -7.15 20.12 7.86
N GLU A 9 -8.22 19.50 8.33
CA GLU A 9 -8.47 19.29 9.76
C GLU A 9 -7.41 18.38 10.39
N LEU A 10 -7.01 17.29 9.71
CA LEU A 10 -5.92 16.42 10.19
C LEU A 10 -4.60 17.18 10.35
N ARG A 11 -4.24 18.03 9.37
CA ARG A 11 -3.04 18.89 9.42
C ARG A 11 -3.11 19.88 10.57
N SER A 12 -4.26 20.52 10.77
CA SER A 12 -4.48 21.47 11.88
C SER A 12 -4.25 20.79 13.23
N ARG A 13 -4.90 19.64 13.47
CA ARG A 13 -4.78 18.88 14.73
C ARG A 13 -3.37 18.35 14.95
N GLY A 14 -2.70 17.87 13.90
CA GLY A 14 -1.33 17.37 13.98
C GLY A 14 -0.28 18.45 14.28
N SER A 15 -0.62 19.72 14.03
CA SER A 15 0.21 20.88 14.36
C SER A 15 0.04 21.32 15.82
N ASP A 16 -1.20 21.22 16.35
CA ASP A 16 -1.56 21.65 17.71
C ASP A 16 -1.16 20.64 18.80
N GLU A 17 -1.15 19.33 18.50
CA GLU A 17 -0.86 18.27 19.48
C GLU A 17 0.61 18.13 19.92
N ALA A 18 1.49 19.06 19.53
CA ALA A 18 2.78 19.22 20.20
C ALA A 18 2.66 19.62 21.70
N ARG A 19 1.44 19.74 22.26
CA ARG A 19 1.17 20.19 23.64
C ARG A 19 0.25 19.31 24.52
N GLY A 20 -0.15 18.10 24.13
CA GLY A 20 -1.07 17.30 24.97
C GLY A 20 -0.81 15.80 24.91
N ALA A 21 -0.48 15.20 26.05
CA ALA A 21 -0.23 13.76 26.16
C ALA A 21 -1.52 12.93 26.02
N VAL A 22 -1.34 11.83 25.28
CA VAL A 22 -2.24 10.72 24.96
C VAL A 22 -3.04 10.22 26.18
N GLY A 23 -4.35 10.37 26.10
CA GLY A 23 -5.28 9.75 27.05
C GLY A 23 -6.74 9.90 26.61
N GLY A 24 -7.36 8.79 26.20
CA GLY A 24 -8.80 8.61 26.34
C GLY A 24 -9.62 8.63 25.04
N ARG A 25 -10.26 7.48 24.80
CA ARG A 25 -11.34 7.17 23.83
C ARG A 25 -10.87 6.63 22.47
N PRO A 26 -11.45 5.50 21.99
CA PRO A 26 -11.21 5.04 20.63
C PRO A 26 -11.64 6.13 19.65
N ALA A 27 -10.81 6.36 18.64
CA ALA A 27 -11.12 7.30 17.57
C ALA A 27 -12.46 6.92 16.94
N SER A 28 -13.41 7.84 16.95
CA SER A 28 -14.71 7.69 16.29
C SER A 28 -14.77 8.48 14.98
N THR A 29 -13.63 8.94 14.49
CA THR A 29 -13.54 9.84 13.34
C THR A 29 -12.81 9.16 12.20
N THR A 30 -13.40 9.15 11.02
CA THR A 30 -12.81 8.59 9.79
C THR A 30 -12.22 9.73 8.96
N LEU A 31 -10.94 9.60 8.60
CA LEU A 31 -10.32 10.52 7.65
C LEU A 31 -10.87 10.24 6.24
N THR A 32 -11.44 11.24 5.60
CA THR A 32 -11.95 11.16 4.22
C THR A 32 -10.99 11.89 3.29
N LEU A 33 -10.53 11.21 2.24
CA LEU A 33 -9.64 11.73 1.21
C LEU A 33 -10.26 11.48 -0.17
N GLY A 34 -9.76 12.16 -1.21
CA GLY A 34 -10.16 11.87 -2.60
C GLY A 34 -11.52 12.42 -3.01
N SER A 35 -12.06 13.41 -2.28
CA SER A 35 -13.11 14.30 -2.79
C SER A 35 -12.56 15.25 -3.86
N ASP A 36 -11.30 15.65 -3.70
CA ASP A 36 -10.45 16.21 -4.75
C ASP A 36 -9.14 15.41 -4.78
N TRP A 37 -8.88 14.75 -5.90
CA TRP A 37 -7.68 13.94 -6.08
C TRP A 37 -6.40 14.77 -6.13
N ALA A 38 -6.49 16.07 -6.45
CA ALA A 38 -5.35 16.98 -6.44
C ALA A 38 -4.86 17.32 -5.02
N GLU A 39 -5.73 17.19 -4.02
CA GLU A 39 -5.42 17.50 -2.62
C GLU A 39 -4.92 16.29 -1.81
N LEU A 40 -4.70 15.14 -2.46
CA LEU A 40 -4.21 13.95 -1.78
C LEU A 40 -2.87 14.25 -1.07
N PRO A 41 -2.76 13.95 0.23
CA PRO A 41 -1.51 14.13 0.95
C PRO A 41 -0.43 13.21 0.38
N ALA A 42 0.83 13.58 0.62
CA ALA A 42 1.92 12.61 0.43
C ALA A 42 1.73 11.42 1.37
N ALA A 43 2.16 10.23 0.98
CA ALA A 43 2.06 9.04 1.81
C ALA A 43 2.87 9.23 3.10
N ILE A 44 4.11 9.72 2.99
CA ILE A 44 4.96 10.05 4.14
C ILE A 44 4.35 11.11 5.08
N GLU A 45 3.60 12.07 4.54
CA GLU A 45 2.87 13.06 5.35
C GLU A 45 1.79 12.37 6.18
N LEU A 46 0.98 11.52 5.53
CA LEU A 46 -0.06 10.76 6.21
C LEU A 46 0.51 9.86 7.31
N ALA A 47 1.62 9.17 7.03
CA ALA A 47 2.32 8.33 8.00
C ALA A 47 2.86 9.10 9.21
N ALA A 48 3.20 10.39 9.05
CA ALA A 48 3.63 11.25 10.14
C ALA A 48 2.46 11.80 10.97
N LEU A 49 1.30 12.02 10.35
CA LEU A 49 0.12 12.60 11.00
C LEU A 49 -0.74 11.57 11.74
N LEU A 50 -0.98 10.39 11.15
CA LEU A 50 -1.90 9.39 11.70
C LEU A 50 -1.51 8.85 13.10
N PRO A 51 -0.23 8.67 13.45
CA PRO A 51 0.15 8.29 14.81
C PRO A 51 -0.11 9.39 15.86
N ARG A 52 -0.23 10.65 15.42
CA ARG A 52 -0.46 11.81 16.29
C ARG A 52 -1.96 12.03 16.47
N VAL A 53 -2.69 12.10 15.36
CA VAL A 53 -4.14 12.36 15.37
C VAL A 53 -4.89 11.04 15.23
N PRO A 54 -5.49 10.49 16.30
CA PRO A 54 -6.13 9.19 16.25
C PRO A 54 -7.39 9.24 15.36
N VAL A 55 -7.42 8.40 14.33
CA VAL A 55 -8.57 8.18 13.43
C VAL A 55 -8.97 6.71 13.44
N ALA A 56 -10.24 6.42 13.18
CA ALA A 56 -10.78 5.07 13.07
C ALA A 56 -10.27 4.34 11.81
N GLY A 57 -9.89 5.10 10.79
CA GLY A 57 -9.42 4.61 9.51
C GLY A 57 -9.42 5.71 8.46
N VAL A 58 -8.98 5.36 7.25
CA VAL A 58 -8.94 6.23 6.08
C VAL A 58 -10.00 5.77 5.09
N ARG A 59 -10.76 6.70 4.50
CA ARG A 59 -11.75 6.45 3.46
C ARG A 59 -11.38 7.24 2.22
N LEU A 60 -11.35 6.58 1.07
CA LEU A 60 -11.39 7.28 -0.22
C LEU A 60 -12.86 7.54 -0.57
N ALA A 61 -13.20 8.82 -0.74
CA ALA A 61 -14.58 9.30 -0.91
C ALA A 61 -15.18 8.78 -2.21
N GLU A 62 -14.43 8.94 -3.30
CA GLU A 62 -14.81 8.53 -4.64
C GLU A 62 -14.16 7.19 -5.02
N PRO A 63 -14.82 6.39 -5.89
CA PRO A 63 -14.19 5.22 -6.48
C PRO A 63 -12.90 5.60 -7.21
N VAL A 64 -11.85 4.81 -6.97
CA VAL A 64 -10.57 4.96 -7.66
C VAL A 64 -10.71 4.36 -9.05
N ASP A 65 -10.91 5.21 -10.06
CA ASP A 65 -11.02 4.79 -11.45
C ASP A 65 -9.64 4.79 -12.14
N LEU A 66 -9.02 3.61 -12.25
CA LEU A 66 -7.71 3.48 -12.90
C LEU A 66 -7.78 3.67 -14.42
N SER A 67 -8.97 3.71 -15.01
CA SER A 67 -9.16 3.96 -16.45
C SER A 67 -9.27 5.44 -16.77
N ALA A 68 -9.78 6.25 -15.83
CA ALA A 68 -10.05 7.67 -16.04
C ALA A 68 -9.07 8.60 -15.32
N LEU A 69 -8.48 8.18 -14.19
CA LEU A 69 -7.61 9.03 -13.40
C LEU A 69 -6.25 9.27 -14.08
N PRO A 70 -5.67 10.47 -13.96
CA PRO A 70 -4.31 10.73 -14.42
C PRO A 70 -3.28 9.81 -13.74
N GLY A 71 -2.23 9.42 -14.47
CA GLY A 71 -1.20 8.50 -13.95
C GLY A 71 -0.53 8.96 -12.66
N HIS A 72 -0.29 10.28 -12.49
CA HIS A 72 0.27 10.84 -11.26
C HIS A 72 -0.64 10.68 -10.04
N VAL A 73 -1.96 10.74 -10.25
CA VAL A 73 -2.96 10.50 -9.20
C VAL A 73 -2.98 9.03 -8.84
N ILE A 74 -2.99 8.14 -9.83
CA ILE A 74 -2.98 6.68 -9.62
C ILE A 74 -1.78 6.25 -8.77
N VAL A 75 -0.57 6.67 -9.12
CA VAL A 75 0.64 6.31 -8.34
C VAL A 75 0.60 6.86 -6.92
N ARG A 76 0.00 8.05 -6.71
CA ARG A 76 -0.17 8.63 -5.37
C ARG A 76 -1.17 7.85 -4.52
N ILE A 77 -2.29 7.42 -5.10
CA ILE A 77 -3.27 6.58 -4.41
C ILE A 77 -2.63 5.25 -4.01
N ILE A 78 -1.88 4.61 -4.90
CA ILE A 78 -1.19 3.35 -4.59
C ILE A 78 -0.17 3.53 -3.47
N ALA A 79 0.62 4.60 -3.52
CA ALA A 79 1.55 4.95 -2.45
C ALA A 79 0.83 5.12 -1.10
N LEU A 80 -0.35 5.77 -1.10
CA LEU A 80 -1.17 5.96 0.08
C LEU A 80 -1.73 4.64 0.63
N LEU A 81 -2.30 3.78 -0.22
CA LEU A 81 -2.82 2.47 0.18
C LEU A 81 -1.72 1.60 0.79
N ARG A 82 -0.54 1.59 0.15
CA ARG A 82 0.65 0.89 0.64
C ARG A 82 1.13 1.43 1.98
N GLU A 83 1.08 2.74 2.16
CA GLU A 83 1.51 3.39 3.39
C GLU A 83 0.54 3.13 4.56
N CYS A 84 -0.77 3.22 4.31
CA CYS A 84 -1.78 2.80 5.28
C CYS A 84 -1.58 1.34 5.70
N SER A 85 -1.30 0.44 4.75
CA SER A 85 -0.95 -0.95 5.05
C SER A 85 0.29 -1.03 5.96
N SER A 86 1.35 -0.28 5.64
CA SER A 86 2.60 -0.26 6.41
C SER A 86 2.43 0.11 7.89
N ILE A 87 1.53 1.05 8.18
CA ILE A 87 1.25 1.52 9.55
C ILE A 87 0.05 0.82 10.20
N GLY A 88 -0.59 -0.12 9.50
CA GLY A 88 -1.77 -0.85 9.99
C GLY A 88 -3.05 0.00 10.05
N ALA A 89 -3.15 1.09 9.28
CA ALA A 89 -4.36 1.89 9.20
C ALA A 89 -5.41 1.17 8.34
N GLN A 90 -6.63 1.02 8.86
CA GLN A 90 -7.75 0.49 8.09
C GLN A 90 -8.09 1.44 6.94
N VAL A 91 -8.26 0.90 5.73
CA VAL A 91 -8.67 1.68 4.56
C VAL A 91 -9.97 1.16 3.99
N THR A 92 -10.90 2.08 3.73
CA THR A 92 -12.13 1.83 2.99
C THR A 92 -12.05 2.54 1.64
N TRP A 93 -12.16 1.79 0.55
CA TRP A 93 -12.10 2.35 -0.80
C TRP A 93 -12.82 1.44 -1.81
N SER A 94 -13.06 1.93 -3.02
CA SER A 94 -13.61 1.14 -4.13
C SER A 94 -12.76 1.34 -5.38
N LEU A 95 -12.74 0.33 -6.24
CA LEU A 95 -11.92 0.29 -7.45
C LEU A 95 -12.80 0.22 -8.69
N THR A 96 -12.48 1.04 -9.70
CA THR A 96 -13.04 0.94 -11.05
C THR A 96 -11.92 0.67 -12.05
N LEU A 97 -12.17 -0.25 -12.98
CA LEU A 97 -11.22 -0.69 -14.01
C LEU A 97 -11.90 -0.74 -15.39
N ALA A 98 -11.14 -0.48 -16.45
CA ALA A 98 -11.51 -0.94 -17.79
C ALA A 98 -11.24 -2.45 -17.93
N PRO A 99 -11.94 -3.17 -18.83
CA PRO A 99 -11.72 -4.61 -19.05
C PRO A 99 -10.26 -4.98 -19.35
N GLU A 100 -9.53 -4.11 -20.04
CA GLU A 100 -8.14 -4.30 -20.44
C GLU A 100 -7.15 -4.17 -19.27
N GLN A 101 -7.62 -3.72 -18.09
CA GLN A 101 -6.82 -3.47 -16.90
C GLN A 101 -7.00 -4.56 -15.82
N LEU A 102 -7.71 -5.65 -16.13
CA LEU A 102 -7.92 -6.75 -15.18
C LEU A 102 -6.61 -7.44 -14.76
N ASP A 103 -5.58 -7.40 -15.60
CA ASP A 103 -4.24 -7.91 -15.31
C ASP A 103 -3.48 -7.09 -14.25
N LEU A 104 -4.00 -5.93 -13.84
CA LEU A 104 -3.47 -5.14 -12.73
C LEU A 104 -3.84 -5.73 -11.37
N ILE A 105 -4.91 -6.54 -11.27
CA ILE A 105 -5.39 -7.05 -9.98
C ILE A 105 -4.30 -7.87 -9.24
N PRO A 106 -3.66 -8.88 -9.87
CA PRO A 106 -2.58 -9.64 -9.21
C PRO A 106 -1.37 -8.78 -8.79
N ARG A 107 -1.20 -7.60 -9.41
CA ARG A 107 -0.10 -6.67 -9.07
C ARG A 107 -0.43 -5.80 -7.86
N LEU A 108 -1.70 -5.71 -7.48
CA LEU A 108 -2.20 -4.82 -6.42
C LEU A 108 -2.84 -5.57 -5.26
N ASP A 109 -3.06 -6.88 -5.39
CA ASP A 109 -3.75 -7.71 -4.38
C ASP A 109 -3.02 -7.82 -3.02
N HIS A 110 -1.75 -7.41 -2.97
CA HIS A 110 -0.98 -7.22 -1.74
C HIS A 110 -1.37 -5.96 -0.95
N LEU A 111 -2.11 -5.04 -1.55
CA LEU A 111 -2.66 -3.83 -0.91
C LEU A 111 -3.99 -4.14 -0.21
N PRO A 112 -4.47 -3.25 0.70
CA PRO A 112 -5.77 -3.42 1.33
C PRO A 112 -6.87 -3.62 0.30
N ALA A 113 -7.64 -4.71 0.41
CA ALA A 113 -8.70 -5.02 -0.55
C ALA A 113 -9.77 -3.92 -0.58
N PRO A 114 -10.30 -3.55 -1.77
CA PRO A 114 -11.41 -2.61 -1.86
C PRO A 114 -12.71 -3.21 -1.27
N GLU A 115 -13.71 -2.36 -1.03
CA GLU A 115 -15.06 -2.81 -0.70
C GLU A 115 -15.75 -3.41 -1.93
N ARG A 116 -15.46 -2.86 -3.11
CA ARG A 116 -16.05 -3.23 -4.39
C ARG A 116 -15.04 -3.02 -5.52
N ILE A 117 -15.06 -3.92 -6.50
CA ILE A 117 -14.44 -3.75 -7.80
C ILE A 117 -15.56 -3.58 -8.82
N THR A 118 -15.43 -2.60 -9.72
CA THR A 118 -16.35 -2.37 -10.84
C THR A 118 -15.55 -2.39 -12.13
N VAL A 119 -15.93 -3.26 -13.06
CA VAL A 119 -15.35 -3.33 -14.39
C VAL A 119 -16.31 -2.67 -15.36
N LEU A 120 -15.86 -1.61 -16.03
CA LEU A 120 -16.68 -0.84 -16.95
C LEU A 120 -17.28 -1.76 -18.04
N GLY A 121 -18.60 -1.72 -18.18
CA GLY A 121 -19.34 -2.55 -19.14
C GLY A 121 -19.46 -4.04 -18.79
N GLN A 122 -18.83 -4.53 -17.71
CA GLN A 122 -18.88 -5.95 -17.31
C GLN A 122 -19.48 -6.19 -15.91
N GLY A 123 -19.62 -5.15 -15.09
CA GLY A 123 -20.25 -5.22 -13.77
C GLY A 123 -19.25 -5.40 -12.63
N THR A 124 -19.68 -5.97 -11.51
CA THR A 124 -18.88 -6.04 -10.28
C THR A 124 -18.37 -7.47 -10.04
N PRO A 125 -17.09 -7.78 -10.36
CA PRO A 125 -16.51 -9.08 -10.02
C PRO A 125 -16.41 -9.25 -8.49
N SER A 126 -16.19 -10.50 -8.05
CA SER A 126 -15.99 -10.77 -6.63
C SER A 126 -14.68 -10.17 -6.13
N VAL A 127 -14.70 -9.62 -4.91
CA VAL A 127 -13.51 -9.13 -4.21
C VAL A 127 -12.92 -10.20 -3.29
N ASP A 128 -13.56 -11.37 -3.19
CA ASP A 128 -13.18 -12.40 -2.22
C ASP A 128 -11.79 -12.97 -2.50
N GLU A 129 -11.42 -13.10 -3.78
CA GLU A 129 -10.06 -13.54 -4.17
C GLU A 129 -9.01 -12.56 -3.64
N TRP A 130 -9.19 -11.26 -3.90
CA TRP A 130 -8.31 -10.22 -3.35
C TRP A 130 -8.28 -10.27 -1.83
N ARG A 131 -9.42 -10.38 -1.13
CA ARG A 131 -9.45 -10.46 0.34
C ARG A 131 -8.74 -11.70 0.88
N SER A 132 -8.87 -12.83 0.20
CA SER A 132 -8.25 -14.09 0.59
C SER A 132 -6.74 -14.09 0.35
N ALA A 133 -6.28 -13.36 -0.67
CA ALA A 133 -4.87 -13.14 -0.96
C ALA A 133 -4.29 -12.08 -0.02
N SER A 134 -5.01 -10.99 0.25
CA SER A 134 -4.55 -9.81 0.98
C SER A 134 -4.28 -10.12 2.44
N ASN A 135 -3.12 -10.69 2.70
CA ASN A 135 -2.52 -10.80 4.01
C ASN A 135 -1.38 -9.78 4.09
N PHE A 136 -1.29 -9.11 5.23
CA PHE A 136 -0.12 -8.32 5.57
C PHE A 136 1.11 -9.22 5.49
N GLY A 137 1.94 -9.04 4.45
CA GLY A 137 3.10 -9.89 4.20
C GLY A 137 3.23 -10.48 2.79
N LEU A 138 2.26 -10.27 1.89
CA LEU A 138 2.40 -10.76 0.50
C LEU A 138 3.56 -10.10 -0.26
N LEU A 139 3.71 -8.78 -0.15
CA LEU A 139 4.79 -8.05 -0.81
C LEU A 139 5.29 -6.94 0.10
N TYR A 140 6.49 -7.10 0.64
CA TYR A 140 7.07 -6.13 1.56
C TYR A 140 8.58 -5.99 1.39
N PHE A 141 9.11 -4.89 1.90
CA PHE A 141 10.55 -4.74 2.09
C PHE A 141 10.89 -4.34 3.51
N ARG A 142 12.12 -4.68 3.92
CA ARG A 142 12.74 -4.24 5.16
C ARG A 142 14.05 -3.54 4.84
N LYS A 143 14.29 -2.42 5.52
CA LYS A 143 15.52 -1.66 5.36
C LYS A 143 16.58 -2.13 6.37
N GLY A 144 17.65 -2.71 5.87
CA GLY A 144 18.90 -2.92 6.60
C GLY A 144 19.83 -1.70 6.46
N PRO A 145 21.01 -1.71 7.10
CA PRO A 145 21.95 -0.58 7.05
C PRO A 145 22.46 -0.25 5.64
N LYS A 146 22.64 -1.27 4.79
CA LYS A 146 23.21 -1.15 3.43
C LYS A 146 22.47 -1.99 2.38
N PHE A 147 21.34 -2.58 2.74
CA PHE A 147 20.57 -3.46 1.86
C PHE A 147 19.09 -3.34 2.16
N LEU A 148 18.26 -3.78 1.23
CA LEU A 148 16.84 -4.05 1.42
C LEU A 148 16.59 -5.55 1.26
N SER A 149 15.86 -6.16 2.19
CA SER A 149 15.29 -7.51 1.97
C SER A 149 13.86 -7.29 1.49
N VAL A 150 13.58 -7.73 0.27
CA VAL A 150 12.24 -7.70 -0.35
C VAL A 150 11.71 -9.12 -0.33
N VAL A 151 10.56 -9.32 0.27
CA VAL A 151 9.86 -10.61 0.28
C VAL A 151 8.61 -10.46 -0.56
N ASP A 152 8.49 -11.34 -1.56
CA ASP A 152 7.39 -11.37 -2.49
C ASP A 152 6.82 -12.79 -2.57
N GLN A 153 5.67 -12.99 -1.95
CA GLN A 153 4.94 -14.25 -1.87
C GLN A 153 3.76 -14.30 -2.85
N ARG A 154 3.67 -13.36 -3.81
CA ARG A 154 2.67 -13.45 -4.87
C ARG A 154 2.91 -14.70 -5.74
N PRO A 155 1.86 -15.34 -6.30
CA PRO A 155 1.99 -16.59 -7.05
C PRO A 155 3.03 -16.59 -8.17
N GLU A 156 3.26 -15.45 -8.80
CA GLU A 156 4.16 -15.22 -9.93
C GLU A 156 5.61 -14.86 -9.53
N SER A 157 5.90 -14.76 -8.23
CA SER A 157 7.16 -14.23 -7.71
C SER A 157 8.30 -15.25 -7.56
N SER A 158 9.54 -14.74 -7.51
CA SER A 158 10.77 -15.48 -7.20
C SER A 158 11.05 -15.68 -5.69
N GLY A 159 10.21 -15.17 -4.79
CA GLY A 159 10.39 -15.28 -3.33
C GLY A 159 11.12 -14.10 -2.70
N GLU A 160 12.17 -14.35 -1.91
CA GLU A 160 12.97 -13.30 -1.26
C GLU A 160 14.12 -12.79 -2.15
N ILE A 161 14.29 -11.47 -2.21
CA ILE A 161 15.34 -10.78 -2.96
C ILE A 161 16.10 -9.86 -2.00
N ILE A 162 17.41 -10.01 -1.93
CA ILE A 162 18.28 -9.04 -1.26
C ILE A 162 18.79 -8.04 -2.29
N VAL A 163 18.52 -6.76 -2.04
CA VAL A 163 18.96 -5.63 -2.86
C VAL A 163 20.05 -4.89 -2.09
N ASP A 164 21.29 -5.03 -2.53
CA ASP A 164 22.48 -4.39 -1.93
C ASP A 164 23.18 -3.40 -2.88
N ASP A 165 22.82 -3.39 -4.16
CA ASP A 165 23.27 -2.37 -5.11
C ASP A 165 22.70 -0.99 -4.73
N PRO A 166 23.54 0.03 -4.47
CA PRO A 166 23.08 1.35 -4.02
C PRO A 166 22.16 2.06 -5.02
N THR A 167 22.34 1.83 -6.33
CA THR A 167 21.50 2.44 -7.37
C THR A 167 20.12 1.82 -7.38
N VAL A 168 20.03 0.49 -7.25
CA VAL A 168 18.74 -0.21 -7.16
C VAL A 168 18.01 0.18 -5.87
N ILE A 169 18.71 0.31 -4.75
CA ILE A 169 18.13 0.83 -3.50
C ILE A 169 17.59 2.25 -3.69
N ASP A 170 18.37 3.15 -4.29
CA ASP A 170 17.96 4.54 -4.53
C ASP A 170 16.70 4.62 -5.39
N VAL A 171 16.66 3.87 -6.51
CA VAL A 171 15.50 3.81 -7.40
C VAL A 171 14.26 3.26 -6.68
N LEU A 172 14.41 2.17 -5.91
CA LEU A 172 13.29 1.59 -5.15
C LEU A 172 12.74 2.58 -4.12
N LEU A 173 13.62 3.28 -3.39
CA LEU A 173 13.20 4.27 -2.38
C LEU A 173 12.61 5.54 -3.02
N GLN A 174 13.13 5.99 -4.17
CA GLN A 174 12.62 7.14 -4.90
C GLN A 174 11.18 6.92 -5.38
N GLY A 175 10.80 5.68 -5.73
CA GLY A 175 9.45 5.33 -6.17
C GLY A 175 8.42 5.25 -5.04
N LEU A 176 8.78 5.43 -3.77
CA LEU A 176 7.84 5.28 -2.65
C LEU A 176 6.66 6.27 -2.74
N GLU A 177 6.89 7.55 -3.00
CA GLU A 177 5.80 8.55 -3.08
C GLU A 177 5.08 8.59 -4.44
N GLY A 178 5.54 7.74 -5.36
CA GLY A 178 5.30 7.91 -6.78
C GLY A 178 6.13 9.06 -7.37
N CYS A 179 6.68 8.86 -8.56
CA CYS A 179 7.43 9.89 -9.27
C CYS A 179 7.29 9.73 -10.79
N THR A 180 7.81 10.69 -11.56
CA THR A 180 7.84 10.54 -13.01
C THR A 180 8.84 9.46 -13.41
N TRP A 181 8.55 8.75 -14.50
CA TRP A 181 9.46 7.78 -15.07
C TRP A 181 10.78 8.44 -15.51
N ALA A 182 10.72 9.70 -15.96
CA ALA A 182 11.90 10.48 -16.32
C ALA A 182 12.83 10.72 -15.12
N ASP A 183 12.26 11.10 -13.96
CA ASP A 183 13.04 11.29 -12.73
C ASP A 183 13.65 9.97 -12.25
N MET A 184 12.89 8.88 -12.31
CA MET A 184 13.36 7.55 -11.93
C MET A 184 14.44 7.03 -12.88
N THR A 185 14.45 7.46 -14.15
CA THR A 185 15.39 6.99 -15.18
C THR A 185 16.41 8.06 -15.61
N ARG A 186 16.69 9.03 -14.72
CA ARG A 186 17.54 10.21 -14.94
C ARG A 186 18.94 9.96 -15.51
N ASN A 187 19.49 8.76 -15.38
CA ASN A 187 20.77 8.35 -15.97
C ASN A 187 20.75 6.86 -16.34
N PRO A 188 21.73 6.36 -17.13
CA PRO A 188 21.72 4.97 -17.60
C PRO A 188 21.69 3.91 -16.49
N GLY A 189 22.37 4.14 -15.37
CA GLY A 189 22.36 3.22 -14.23
C GLY A 189 20.99 3.15 -13.55
N HIS A 190 20.36 4.30 -13.36
CA HIS A 190 19.00 4.39 -12.84
C HIS A 190 17.97 3.77 -13.80
N ALA A 191 18.14 3.98 -15.11
CA ALA A 191 17.29 3.36 -16.11
C ALA A 191 17.40 1.82 -16.11
N ALA A 192 18.60 1.28 -15.93
CA ALA A 192 18.80 -0.17 -15.80
C ALA A 192 18.16 -0.71 -14.51
N ALA A 193 18.39 -0.06 -13.38
CA ALA A 193 17.80 -0.41 -12.09
C ALA A 193 16.26 -0.34 -12.12
N ALA A 194 15.68 0.69 -12.73
CA ALA A 194 14.23 0.85 -12.85
C ALA A 194 13.61 -0.26 -13.71
N ARG A 195 14.22 -0.60 -14.86
CA ARG A 195 13.76 -1.73 -15.68
C ARG A 195 13.83 -3.05 -14.92
N TYR A 196 14.95 -3.31 -14.23
CA TYR A 196 15.10 -4.49 -13.38
C TYR A 196 13.98 -4.58 -12.34
N LEU A 197 13.64 -3.48 -11.65
CA LEU A 197 12.57 -3.47 -10.64
C LEU A 197 11.17 -3.63 -11.25
N VAL A 198 10.94 -3.10 -12.45
CA VAL A 198 9.69 -3.32 -13.21
C VAL A 198 9.56 -4.78 -13.64
N ASP A 199 10.62 -5.37 -14.17
CA ASP A 199 10.66 -6.78 -14.59
C ASP A 199 10.46 -7.74 -13.40
N LYS A 200 10.94 -7.35 -12.22
CA LYS A 200 10.70 -8.06 -10.96
C LYS A 200 9.33 -7.78 -10.32
N GLY A 201 8.50 -6.94 -10.94
CA GLY A 201 7.18 -6.58 -10.39
C GLY A 201 7.25 -5.81 -9.07
N LEU A 202 8.37 -5.16 -8.75
CA LEU A 202 8.57 -4.36 -7.54
C LEU A 202 8.26 -2.87 -7.77
N VAL A 203 8.34 -2.41 -9.01
CA VAL A 203 7.90 -1.09 -9.45
C VAL A 203 6.83 -1.26 -10.51
N MET A 204 5.74 -0.52 -10.38
CA MET A 204 4.69 -0.45 -11.40
C MET A 204 4.78 0.88 -12.13
N ARG A 205 4.70 0.82 -13.46
CA ARG A 205 4.63 2.01 -14.32
C ARG A 205 3.18 2.25 -14.75
N VAL A 206 2.74 3.50 -14.66
CA VAL A 206 1.42 3.99 -15.08
C VAL A 206 1.62 5.21 -15.97
N GLY A 207 1.59 5.00 -17.29
CA GLY A 207 1.95 6.04 -18.26
C GLY A 207 3.38 6.56 -18.01
N ASP A 208 3.50 7.86 -17.77
CA ASP A 208 4.79 8.52 -17.47
C ASP A 208 5.13 8.58 -15.97
N HIS A 209 4.39 7.85 -15.13
CA HIS A 209 4.60 7.80 -13.70
C HIS A 209 4.92 6.38 -13.25
N CYS A 210 5.51 6.25 -12.07
CA CYS A 210 5.84 4.96 -11.49
C CYS A 210 5.75 4.98 -9.97
N VAL A 211 5.54 3.81 -9.37
CA VAL A 211 5.43 3.63 -7.92
C VAL A 211 6.03 2.30 -7.49
N THR A 212 6.73 2.32 -6.36
CA THR A 212 7.22 1.13 -5.67
C THR A 212 6.07 0.41 -4.98
N LEU A 213 5.89 -0.88 -5.29
CA LEU A 213 4.78 -1.70 -4.80
C LEU A 213 5.00 -2.28 -3.39
N PRO A 214 6.19 -2.78 -3.01
CA PRO A 214 6.37 -3.43 -1.72
C PRO A 214 6.09 -2.54 -0.52
N VAL A 215 5.28 -3.04 0.41
CA VAL A 215 4.96 -2.36 1.67
C VAL A 215 6.21 -2.27 2.54
N HIS A 216 6.51 -1.10 3.09
CA HIS A 216 7.62 -0.98 4.04
C HIS A 216 7.23 -1.65 5.37
N MET A 217 7.89 -2.73 5.76
CA MET A 217 7.64 -3.34 7.06
C MET A 217 8.48 -2.65 8.14
N ARG A 218 7.87 -1.72 8.87
CA ARG A 218 8.52 -0.93 9.93
C ARG A 218 8.65 -1.68 11.26
N SER A 219 7.71 -2.57 11.54
CA SER A 219 7.67 -3.37 12.76
C SER A 219 7.24 -4.80 12.42
N TRP A 220 7.85 -5.78 13.08
CA TRP A 220 7.42 -7.16 12.98
C TRP A 220 6.04 -7.32 13.64
N PRO A 221 5.06 -7.96 12.99
CA PRO A 221 3.73 -8.19 13.56
C PRO A 221 3.74 -9.32 14.60
N LEU A 222 4.79 -9.43 15.43
CA LEU A 222 4.88 -10.45 16.49
C LEU A 222 3.71 -10.31 17.48
N GLY A 223 3.25 -9.08 17.76
CA GLY A 223 2.11 -8.84 18.65
C GLY A 223 0.74 -9.22 18.06
N ALA A 224 0.51 -8.99 16.76
CA ALA A 224 -0.77 -9.27 16.11
C ALA A 224 -0.94 -10.75 15.75
N ALA A 225 0.14 -11.42 15.32
CA ALA A 225 0.14 -12.87 15.07
C ALA A 225 0.00 -13.70 16.36
N LEU A 226 0.52 -13.20 17.50
CA LEU A 226 0.38 -13.86 18.81
C LEU A 226 -0.98 -13.59 19.48
N LEU A 227 -1.67 -12.49 19.16
CA LEU A 227 -2.94 -12.10 19.80
C LEU A 227 -4.19 -12.31 18.93
N GLY A 228 -4.05 -12.60 17.62
CA GLY A 228 -5.15 -12.61 16.64
C GLY A 228 -5.40 -13.91 15.86
N GLY A 229 -4.78 -15.03 16.25
CA GLY A 229 -4.99 -16.36 15.64
C GLY A 229 -3.77 -16.85 14.86
N THR A 230 -3.24 -18.05 15.05
CA THR A 230 -3.89 -19.31 15.35
C THR A 230 -2.87 -20.31 15.93
N LEU A 231 -3.14 -20.79 17.14
CA LEU A 231 -2.74 -22.12 17.62
C LEU A 231 -3.47 -23.26 16.87
N ALA A 232 -4.07 -23.00 15.71
CA ALA A 232 -4.92 -23.93 14.98
C ALA A 232 -4.25 -24.61 13.76
N ALA A 233 -2.97 -24.34 13.49
CA ALA A 233 -2.22 -24.99 12.41
C ALA A 233 -0.97 -25.77 12.86
N ALA A 234 -0.80 -26.00 14.16
CA ALA A 234 0.26 -26.84 14.70
C ALA A 234 -0.34 -28.11 15.33
N GLY A 235 -0.83 -29.02 14.49
CA GLY A 235 -1.44 -30.25 14.99
C GLY A 235 -2.10 -31.13 13.95
N LYS A 236 -1.49 -31.33 12.78
CA LYS A 236 -1.82 -32.50 11.94
C LYS A 236 -0.55 -33.29 11.67
N LYS A 237 -0.23 -34.16 12.63
CA LYS A 237 0.71 -35.26 12.42
C LYS A 237 0.15 -36.08 11.25
N ARG A 238 0.95 -36.27 10.21
CA ARG A 238 0.69 -37.31 9.21
C ARG A 238 0.82 -38.63 9.95
N ASP A 239 -0.30 -39.30 10.19
CA ASP A 239 -0.28 -40.73 10.45
C ASP A 239 -0.15 -41.39 9.07
N ASP A 240 1.10 -41.74 8.73
CA ASP A 240 1.37 -42.75 7.73
C ASP A 240 0.93 -44.08 8.35
N ALA A 241 -0.11 -44.68 7.78
CA ALA A 241 -0.51 -46.05 8.08
C ALA A 241 -0.15 -46.93 6.88
N GLU A 242 0.74 -47.88 7.17
CA GLU A 242 1.05 -49.08 6.40
C GLU A 242 -0.16 -50.03 6.33
#